data_AF-A0A967LF51-F1
#
_entry.id   AF-A0A967LF51-F1
#
_cell.length_a   1.000
_cell.length_b   1.000
_cell.length_c   1.000
_cell.angle_alpha   90.00
_cell.angle_beta   90.00
_cell.angle_gamma   90.00
#
_symmetry.space_group_name_H-M   'P 1'
#
loop_
_entity.id
_entity.type
_entity.pdbx_description
1 polymer ?
#
loop_
_entity_poly.entity_id
_entity_poly.type
_entity_poly.pdbx_seq_one_letter_code
_entity_poly.pdbx_strand_id
1 'polypeptide(L)'
;MKTHAPRAFLALLLIAPCSLPATAGSPVQHSIPDLIDQLVEVDSLRTFYAGTFQFKEFPPLEADPLDASPPSPDASAAESAFQALTRLVERGPEALPYLLGHLTDERGTKTIVTDDFAVSMGLSTFIDYRRGNPRELAMLEDAGLPAENPGPDFDGVLEDYTLSVGDMCFTLIGMITNRSYYVLVDEFDAQLSSPTQSEPIATGVMVKWGPAPEPLDLYEQLKSDLESGDPRFSPSAATRLLYYFPGISDQLVIARLGKLLAAHQPGNDSLANYLEAISWSSHPRLMSTLRRFLQTATDPSQIAAAARVYRTTPDPRG
;
A
#
# COMPACT_ATOMS: atom_id res chain seq x y z
N MET A 1 65.60 14.82 -32.76
CA MET A 1 64.53 13.90 -32.29
C MET A 1 63.20 14.49 -32.75
N LYS A 2 62.50 13.80 -33.67
CA LYS A 2 61.23 14.27 -34.27
C LYS A 2 60.07 13.71 -33.46
N THR A 3 59.23 14.59 -32.93
CA THR A 3 57.99 14.27 -32.21
C THR A 3 56.86 14.01 -33.20
N HIS A 4 56.29 12.80 -33.17
CA HIS A 4 55.09 12.44 -33.93
C HIS A 4 53.84 12.62 -33.04
N ALA A 5 52.88 13.41 -33.51
CA ALA A 5 51.56 13.56 -32.91
C ALA A 5 50.62 12.43 -33.37
N PRO A 6 49.73 11.90 -32.51
CA PRO A 6 48.78 10.87 -32.89
C PRO A 6 47.59 11.46 -33.69
N ARG A 7 47.23 10.78 -34.78
CA ARG A 7 46.05 11.07 -35.61
C ARG A 7 44.81 10.41 -34.99
N ALA A 8 43.80 11.21 -34.67
CA ALA A 8 42.48 10.72 -34.27
C ALA A 8 41.71 10.19 -35.50
N PHE A 9 41.26 8.94 -35.42
CA PHE A 9 40.37 8.32 -36.40
C PHE A 9 38.92 8.64 -36.01
N LEU A 10 38.23 9.42 -36.84
CA LEU A 10 36.81 9.71 -36.73
C LEU A 10 36.03 8.56 -37.40
N ALA A 11 35.44 7.66 -36.61
CA ALA A 11 34.56 6.62 -37.11
C ALA A 11 33.16 7.20 -37.32
N LEU A 12 32.74 7.32 -38.59
CA LEU A 12 31.41 7.76 -38.99
C LEU A 12 30.45 6.56 -38.85
N LEU A 13 29.61 6.55 -37.80
CA LEU A 13 28.57 5.52 -37.62
C LEU A 13 27.36 5.86 -38.50
N LEU A 14 27.10 5.03 -39.51
CA LEU A 14 25.89 5.07 -40.33
C LEU A 14 24.71 4.52 -39.49
N ILE A 15 23.81 5.41 -39.07
CA ILE A 15 22.56 5.06 -38.40
C ILE A 15 21.55 4.67 -39.48
N ALA A 16 21.25 3.38 -39.60
CA ALA A 16 20.15 2.91 -40.44
C ALA A 16 18.80 3.26 -39.76
N PRO A 17 17.81 3.78 -40.50
CA PRO A 17 16.47 4.03 -39.96
C PRO A 17 15.79 2.67 -39.70
N CYS A 18 15.73 2.29 -38.43
CA CYS A 18 14.96 1.15 -37.97
C CYS A 18 13.48 1.55 -37.98
N SER A 19 12.72 1.08 -38.96
CA SER A 19 11.26 1.26 -39.00
C SER A 19 10.65 0.51 -37.82
N LEU A 20 10.21 1.23 -36.80
CA LEU A 20 9.50 0.66 -35.67
C LEU A 20 8.11 0.16 -36.11
N PRO A 21 7.69 -1.05 -35.68
CA PRO A 21 6.35 -1.55 -35.95
C PRO A 21 5.29 -0.67 -35.30
N ALA A 22 4.11 -0.65 -35.93
CA ALA A 22 2.96 0.15 -35.55
C ALA A 22 2.62 0.02 -34.06
N THR A 23 2.53 1.17 -33.40
CA THR A 23 2.15 1.36 -32.00
C THR A 23 0.79 0.70 -31.74
N ALA A 24 0.77 -0.37 -30.94
CA ALA A 24 -0.46 -0.81 -30.28
C ALA A 24 -1.02 0.39 -29.51
N GLY A 25 -2.30 0.70 -29.69
CA GLY A 25 -2.93 1.85 -29.05
C GLY A 25 -2.64 1.84 -27.55
N SER A 26 -2.08 2.93 -27.03
CA SER A 26 -1.79 3.05 -25.61
C SER A 26 -3.06 2.74 -24.81
N PRO A 27 -2.98 1.88 -23.78
CA PRO A 27 -4.14 1.56 -22.96
C PRO A 27 -4.79 2.85 -22.44
N VAL A 28 -6.13 2.89 -22.43
CA VAL A 28 -6.88 4.04 -21.91
C VAL A 28 -6.52 4.22 -20.46
N GLN A 29 -5.77 5.28 -20.16
CA GLN A 29 -5.36 5.60 -18.80
C GLN A 29 -6.50 6.37 -18.13
N HIS A 30 -7.27 5.71 -17.27
CA HIS A 30 -8.31 6.35 -16.47
C HIS A 30 -7.71 7.42 -15.55
N SER A 31 -8.38 8.56 -15.42
CA SER A 31 -7.99 9.60 -14.46
C SER A 31 -8.36 9.19 -13.04
N ILE A 32 -7.69 9.75 -12.02
CA ILE A 32 -8.00 9.46 -10.61
C ILE A 32 -9.48 9.74 -10.27
N PRO A 33 -10.09 10.88 -10.70
CA PRO A 33 -11.52 11.10 -10.54
C PRO A 33 -12.39 10.01 -11.15
N ASP A 34 -12.09 9.56 -12.37
CA ASP A 34 -12.86 8.49 -13.03
C ASP A 34 -12.77 7.16 -12.28
N LEU A 35 -11.63 6.89 -11.62
CA LEU A 35 -11.44 5.71 -10.79
C LEU A 35 -12.24 5.81 -9.48
N ILE A 36 -12.31 7.00 -8.87
CA ILE A 36 -13.13 7.25 -7.67
C ILE A 36 -14.62 7.11 -8.00
N ASP A 37 -15.05 7.62 -9.16
CA ASP A 37 -16.45 7.51 -9.60
C ASP A 37 -16.88 6.05 -9.82
N GLN A 38 -15.96 5.16 -10.16
CA GLN A 38 -16.23 3.72 -10.29
C GLN A 38 -16.45 3.03 -8.93
N LEU A 39 -16.10 3.65 -7.80
CA LEU A 39 -16.25 3.03 -6.48
C LEU A 39 -17.72 2.81 -6.08
N VAL A 40 -18.67 3.52 -6.70
CA VAL A 40 -20.12 3.28 -6.49
C VAL A 40 -20.53 1.87 -6.95
N GLU A 41 -19.75 1.24 -7.83
CA GLU A 41 -20.04 -0.08 -8.39
C GLU A 41 -19.52 -1.24 -7.53
N VAL A 42 -18.80 -0.97 -6.43
CA VAL A 42 -18.32 -2.00 -5.49
C VAL A 42 -19.53 -2.67 -4.83
N ASP A 43 -19.71 -3.96 -5.07
CA ASP A 43 -20.94 -4.70 -4.76
C ASP A 43 -20.80 -5.79 -3.70
N SER A 44 -19.60 -6.02 -3.19
CA SER A 44 -19.43 -6.93 -2.07
C SER A 44 -18.27 -6.54 -1.17
N LEU A 45 -18.43 -6.87 0.12
CA LEU A 45 -17.32 -6.83 1.05
C LEU A 45 -16.20 -7.74 0.57
N ARG A 46 -16.47 -8.85 -0.14
CA ARG A 46 -15.40 -9.65 -0.73
C ARG A 46 -14.65 -8.88 -1.82
N THR A 47 -15.31 -8.14 -2.69
CA THR A 47 -14.63 -7.30 -3.68
C THR A 47 -13.70 -6.29 -3.00
N PHE A 48 -14.10 -5.79 -1.82
CA PHE A 48 -13.31 -4.82 -1.06
C PHE A 48 -12.31 -5.44 -0.04
N TYR A 49 -12.59 -6.63 0.48
CA TYR A 49 -11.90 -7.32 1.59
C TYR A 49 -11.34 -8.72 1.23
N ALA A 50 -11.58 -9.29 0.03
CA ALA A 50 -11.14 -10.65 -0.35
C ALA A 50 -9.63 -10.79 -0.58
N GLY A 51 -8.85 -9.77 -0.22
CA GLY A 51 -7.41 -9.87 -0.02
C GLY A 51 -7.08 -10.42 1.36
N THR A 52 -7.55 -9.79 2.45
CA THR A 52 -7.28 -10.25 3.82
C THR A 52 -8.09 -9.41 4.82
N PHE A 53 -8.52 -10.03 5.91
CA PHE A 53 -8.93 -9.35 7.16
C PHE A 53 -7.79 -8.55 7.83
N GLN A 54 -6.75 -8.20 7.06
CA GLN A 54 -5.57 -7.46 7.46
C GLN A 54 -5.09 -6.64 6.25
N PHE A 55 -5.65 -5.45 5.97
CA PHE A 55 -5.17 -4.53 4.90
C PHE A 55 -3.73 -3.99 5.12
N LYS A 56 -2.92 -4.69 5.90
CA LYS A 56 -1.46 -4.61 5.87
C LYS A 56 -0.92 -5.04 4.51
N GLU A 57 -1.65 -5.89 3.80
CA GLU A 57 -1.29 -6.39 2.49
C GLU A 57 -1.51 -5.30 1.45
N PHE A 58 -0.39 -4.72 1.01
CA PHE A 58 -0.34 -3.96 -0.22
C PHE A 58 -0.87 -4.88 -1.34
N PRO A 59 -1.80 -4.44 -2.20
CA PRO A 59 -2.39 -5.31 -3.21
C PRO A 59 -1.26 -6.02 -3.97
N PRO A 60 -1.42 -7.32 -4.29
CA PRO A 60 -0.36 -8.09 -4.91
C PRO A 60 0.04 -7.37 -6.19
N LEU A 61 1.24 -6.80 -6.17
CA LEU A 61 1.87 -6.16 -7.31
C LEU A 61 2.34 -7.26 -8.25
N GLU A 62 1.38 -8.00 -8.81
CA GLU A 62 1.63 -8.97 -9.85
C GLU A 62 1.95 -8.19 -11.13
N ALA A 63 3.24 -7.84 -11.26
CA ALA A 63 3.93 -7.17 -12.35
C ALA A 63 4.40 -5.73 -12.06
N ASP A 64 5.38 -5.30 -12.85
CA ASP A 64 5.80 -3.91 -12.94
C ASP A 64 4.53 -3.04 -13.09
N PRO A 65 4.38 -1.91 -12.38
CA PRO A 65 3.24 -1.01 -12.58
C PRO A 65 3.00 -0.63 -14.05
N LEU A 66 4.03 -0.76 -14.90
CA LEU A 66 3.94 -0.59 -16.35
C LEU A 66 3.27 -1.75 -17.12
N ASP A 67 3.17 -2.94 -16.53
CA ASP A 67 2.69 -4.19 -17.15
C ASP A 67 1.26 -4.58 -16.73
N ALA A 68 0.65 -3.85 -15.80
CA ALA A 68 -0.71 -4.11 -15.38
C ALA A 68 -1.66 -3.94 -16.58
N SER A 69 -2.24 -5.06 -17.02
CA SER A 69 -3.14 -5.09 -18.19
C SER A 69 -4.38 -4.22 -17.94
N PRO A 70 -4.90 -3.53 -18.98
CA PRO A 70 -6.17 -2.84 -18.86
C PRO A 70 -7.29 -3.85 -18.53
N PRO A 71 -8.42 -3.38 -17.95
CA PRO A 71 -9.60 -4.19 -17.80
C PRO A 71 -9.94 -4.89 -19.11
N SER A 72 -10.36 -6.16 -19.03
CA SER A 72 -11.04 -6.77 -20.18
C SER A 72 -12.26 -5.90 -20.52
N PRO A 73 -12.54 -5.61 -21.80
CA PRO A 73 -13.76 -4.89 -22.17
C PRO A 73 -15.05 -5.63 -21.74
N ASP A 74 -14.94 -6.92 -21.44
CA ASP A 74 -16.03 -7.76 -20.92
C ASP A 74 -16.00 -7.92 -19.39
N ALA A 75 -15.18 -7.14 -18.68
CA ALA A 75 -15.14 -7.17 -17.21
C ALA A 75 -16.50 -6.79 -16.62
N SER A 76 -16.91 -7.48 -15.56
CA SER A 76 -18.11 -7.09 -14.82
C SER A 76 -17.89 -5.73 -14.13
N ALA A 77 -18.98 -5.08 -13.71
CA ALA A 77 -18.88 -3.85 -12.93
C ALA A 77 -18.09 -4.05 -11.62
N ALA A 78 -18.30 -5.19 -10.95
CA ALA A 78 -17.55 -5.57 -9.75
C ALA A 78 -16.05 -5.71 -10.01
N GLU A 79 -15.68 -6.38 -11.10
CA GLU A 79 -14.27 -6.53 -11.51
C GLU A 79 -13.65 -5.18 -11.84
N SER A 80 -14.38 -4.32 -12.55
CA SER A 80 -13.94 -2.95 -12.88
C SER A 80 -13.73 -2.12 -11.62
N ALA A 81 -14.63 -2.21 -10.64
CA ALA A 81 -14.50 -1.52 -9.36
C ALA A 81 -13.30 -2.03 -8.53
N PHE A 82 -13.05 -3.34 -8.52
CA PHE A 82 -11.85 -3.91 -7.89
C PHE A 82 -10.56 -3.42 -8.53
N GLN A 83 -10.54 -3.36 -9.86
CA GLN A 83 -9.41 -2.79 -10.58
C GLN A 83 -9.27 -1.30 -10.27
N ALA A 84 -10.36 -0.55 -10.16
CA ALA A 84 -10.31 0.86 -9.79
C ALA A 84 -9.68 1.08 -8.41
N LEU A 85 -10.07 0.29 -7.40
CA LEU A 85 -9.45 0.28 -6.07
C LEU A 85 -7.94 0.04 -6.17
N THR A 86 -7.54 -1.00 -6.91
CA THR A 86 -6.12 -1.37 -7.09
C THR A 86 -5.35 -0.24 -7.75
N ARG A 87 -5.87 0.31 -8.86
CA ARG A 87 -5.25 1.44 -9.57
C ARG A 87 -5.10 2.66 -8.68
N LEU A 88 -6.07 2.98 -7.83
CA LEU A 88 -5.96 4.09 -6.88
C LEU A 88 -4.81 3.90 -5.89
N VAL A 89 -4.63 2.68 -5.35
CA VAL A 89 -3.48 2.37 -4.50
C VAL A 89 -2.17 2.45 -5.29
N GLU A 90 -2.12 1.96 -6.52
CA GLU A 90 -0.94 2.06 -7.40
C GLU A 90 -0.50 3.51 -7.65
N ARG A 91 -1.45 4.45 -7.77
CA ARG A 91 -1.15 5.89 -7.90
C ARG A 91 -0.50 6.49 -6.65
N GLY A 92 -0.72 5.90 -5.48
CA GLY A 92 -0.03 6.28 -4.25
C GLY A 92 -0.16 7.76 -3.89
N PRO A 93 0.97 8.51 -3.73
CA PRO A 93 0.93 9.92 -3.37
C PRO A 93 0.06 10.78 -4.29
N GLU A 94 -0.02 10.46 -5.59
CA GLU A 94 -0.80 11.24 -6.57
C GLU A 94 -2.31 11.14 -6.32
N ALA A 95 -2.79 10.00 -5.79
CA ALA A 95 -4.21 9.80 -5.49
C ALA A 95 -4.66 10.46 -4.19
N LEU A 96 -3.75 10.70 -3.24
CA LEU A 96 -4.10 11.17 -1.90
C LEU A 96 -4.95 12.45 -1.90
N PRO A 97 -4.62 13.53 -2.62
CA PRO A 97 -5.44 14.75 -2.60
C PRO A 97 -6.88 14.51 -3.05
N TYR A 98 -7.08 13.64 -4.05
CA TYR A 98 -8.40 13.29 -4.56
C TYR A 98 -9.20 12.43 -3.60
N LEU A 99 -8.56 11.43 -2.99
CA LEU A 99 -9.19 10.56 -1.98
C LEU A 99 -9.59 11.36 -0.74
N LEU A 100 -8.71 12.27 -0.29
CA LEU A 100 -8.98 13.17 0.84
C LEU A 100 -10.16 14.11 0.54
N GLY A 101 -10.25 14.62 -0.69
CA GLY A 101 -11.40 15.41 -1.15
C GLY A 101 -12.73 14.66 -1.20
N HIS A 102 -12.73 13.32 -1.18
CA HIS A 102 -13.91 12.47 -1.20
C HIS A 102 -14.16 11.73 0.12
N LEU A 103 -13.45 12.07 1.21
CA LEU A 103 -13.65 11.40 2.51
C LEU A 103 -15.09 11.47 3.05
N THR A 104 -15.80 12.55 2.73
CA THR A 104 -17.21 12.77 3.13
C THR A 104 -18.17 12.52 1.96
N ASP A 105 -17.77 11.75 0.95
CA ASP A 105 -18.63 11.42 -0.19
C ASP A 105 -19.67 10.37 0.21
N GLU A 106 -20.91 10.81 0.40
CA GLU A 106 -22.05 10.00 0.83
C GLU A 106 -22.64 9.11 -0.26
N ARG A 107 -22.13 9.14 -1.50
CA ARG A 107 -22.63 8.25 -2.56
C ARG A 107 -22.51 6.80 -2.10
N GLY A 108 -23.64 6.11 -2.02
CA GLY A 108 -23.68 4.69 -1.66
C GLY A 108 -23.03 3.83 -2.75
N THR A 109 -22.25 2.86 -2.31
CA THR A 109 -21.82 1.73 -3.14
C THR A 109 -22.95 0.70 -3.24
N LYS A 110 -22.71 -0.40 -3.96
CA LYS A 110 -23.63 -1.55 -3.98
C LYS A 110 -23.40 -2.50 -2.81
N THR A 111 -22.40 -2.25 -1.97
CA THR A 111 -22.04 -3.10 -0.84
C THR A 111 -22.87 -2.74 0.38
N ILE A 112 -23.69 -3.70 0.84
CA ILE A 112 -24.49 -3.59 2.05
C ILE A 112 -23.86 -4.50 3.11
N VAL A 113 -23.56 -3.93 4.27
CA VAL A 113 -23.18 -4.64 5.49
C VAL A 113 -24.47 -4.98 6.23
N THR A 114 -24.75 -6.26 6.39
CA THR A 114 -25.93 -6.78 7.10
C THR A 114 -25.51 -7.62 8.31
N ASP A 115 -26.49 -8.04 9.10
CA ASP A 115 -26.37 -8.95 10.25
C ASP A 115 -25.69 -10.31 9.93
N ASP A 116 -25.71 -10.72 8.66
CA ASP A 116 -24.94 -11.87 8.17
C ASP A 116 -23.42 -11.72 8.41
N PHE A 117 -22.93 -10.49 8.58
CA PHE A 117 -21.51 -10.19 8.84
C PHE A 117 -21.19 -9.94 10.30
N ALA A 118 -22.14 -9.47 11.11
CA ALA A 118 -21.95 -9.26 12.54
C ALA A 118 -23.29 -9.26 13.28
N VAL A 119 -23.32 -9.86 14.47
CA VAL A 119 -24.53 -9.93 15.31
C VAL A 119 -25.02 -8.54 15.73
N SER A 120 -24.09 -7.60 15.90
CA SER A 120 -24.37 -6.20 16.16
C SER A 120 -23.28 -5.33 15.53
N MET A 121 -23.65 -4.15 15.02
CA MET A 121 -22.73 -3.17 14.48
C MET A 121 -22.88 -1.85 15.23
N GLY A 122 -21.80 -1.41 15.86
CA GLY A 122 -21.73 -0.13 16.56
C GLY A 122 -20.81 0.84 15.83
N LEU A 123 -21.17 2.13 15.88
CA LEU A 123 -20.29 3.19 15.37
C LEU A 123 -19.01 3.26 16.20
N SER A 124 -17.93 3.69 15.58
CA SER A 124 -16.71 4.00 16.30
C SER A 124 -16.04 5.25 15.77
N THR A 125 -15.28 5.86 16.65
CA THR A 125 -14.49 7.08 16.42
C THR A 125 -12.99 6.77 16.51
N PHE A 126 -12.58 5.53 16.30
CA PHE A 126 -11.17 5.16 16.34
C PHE A 126 -10.50 5.32 14.98
N ILE A 127 -9.33 5.96 14.96
CA ILE A 127 -8.42 5.92 13.81
C ILE A 127 -7.05 5.43 14.26
N ASP A 128 -6.41 4.63 13.41
CA ASP A 128 -5.07 4.12 13.70
C ASP A 128 -4.02 5.23 13.65
N TYR A 129 -3.18 5.25 14.68
CA TYR A 129 -2.13 6.22 14.84
C TYR A 129 -0.90 5.59 15.49
N ARG A 130 0.25 6.23 15.30
CA ARG A 130 1.47 5.77 15.94
C ARG A 130 1.49 6.19 17.42
N ARG A 131 1.28 5.22 18.32
CA ARG A 131 1.43 5.43 19.77
C ARG A 131 2.81 6.01 20.08
N GLY A 132 2.83 7.09 20.88
CA GLY A 132 4.05 7.79 21.26
C GLY A 132 4.57 8.80 20.23
N ASN A 133 3.86 9.02 19.11
CA ASN A 133 4.12 10.15 18.21
C ASN A 133 3.33 11.39 18.69
N PRO A 134 3.99 12.43 19.25
CA PRO A 134 3.29 13.58 19.79
C PRO A 134 2.50 14.37 18.75
N ARG A 135 2.92 14.36 17.48
CA ARG A 135 2.17 15.02 16.39
C ARG A 135 0.85 14.31 16.11
N GLU A 136 0.86 12.98 16.06
CA GLU A 136 -0.37 12.20 15.86
C GLU A 136 -1.28 12.27 17.09
N LEU A 137 -0.73 12.32 18.31
CA LEU A 137 -1.52 12.50 19.52
C LEU A 137 -2.24 13.86 19.55
N ALA A 138 -1.52 14.96 19.25
CA ALA A 138 -2.13 16.28 19.18
C ALA A 138 -3.25 16.35 18.12
N MET A 139 -3.06 15.68 16.98
CA MET A 139 -4.10 15.57 15.94
C MET A 139 -5.35 14.84 16.45
N LEU A 140 -5.22 13.81 17.29
CA LEU A 140 -6.39 13.14 17.88
C LEU A 140 -7.13 14.08 18.82
N GLU A 141 -6.38 14.78 19.69
CA GLU A 141 -6.94 15.75 20.63
C GLU A 141 -7.69 16.88 19.91
N ASP A 142 -7.08 17.46 18.87
CA ASP A 142 -7.67 18.53 18.06
C ASP A 142 -8.94 18.07 17.31
N ALA A 143 -8.97 16.80 16.87
CA ALA A 143 -10.11 16.21 16.17
C ALA A 143 -11.19 15.65 17.12
N GLY A 144 -10.98 15.69 18.45
CA GLY A 144 -11.89 15.10 19.42
C GLY A 144 -11.94 13.57 19.37
N LEU A 145 -10.89 12.92 18.86
CA LEU A 145 -10.78 11.47 18.74
C LEU A 145 -10.11 10.88 19.98
N PRO A 146 -10.54 9.69 20.44
CA PRO A 146 -9.95 9.04 21.60
C PRO A 146 -8.54 8.50 21.30
N ALA A 147 -7.64 8.59 22.27
CA ALA A 147 -6.28 8.05 22.17
C ALA A 147 -6.23 6.51 22.26
N GLU A 148 -7.28 5.88 22.75
CA GLU A 148 -7.43 4.42 22.81
C GLU A 148 -8.72 4.03 22.10
N ASN A 149 -8.78 2.84 21.51
CA ASN A 149 -9.99 2.37 20.85
C ASN A 149 -11.10 2.24 21.91
N PRO A 150 -12.18 3.05 21.85
CA PRO A 150 -13.27 2.97 22.83
C PRO A 150 -14.12 1.71 22.64
N GLY A 151 -13.88 0.97 21.55
CA GLY A 151 -14.76 -0.09 21.08
C GLY A 151 -15.91 0.46 20.23
N PRO A 152 -16.81 -0.41 19.78
CA PRO A 152 -18.08 -0.03 19.17
C PRO A 152 -19.04 0.61 20.20
N ASP A 153 -19.72 1.67 19.78
CA ASP A 153 -20.87 2.25 20.48
C ASP A 153 -22.17 1.58 20.00
N PHE A 154 -22.83 0.86 20.91
CA PHE A 154 -24.08 0.14 20.64
C PHE A 154 -25.33 0.89 21.08
N ASP A 155 -25.23 2.13 21.56
CA ASP A 155 -26.43 2.92 21.90
C ASP A 155 -27.27 3.25 20.66
N GLY A 156 -26.74 3.01 19.45
CA GLY A 156 -27.43 3.02 18.17
C GLY A 156 -26.98 1.89 17.24
N VAL A 157 -27.22 0.63 17.63
CA VAL A 157 -26.92 -0.55 16.79
C VAL A 157 -27.51 -0.36 15.39
N LEU A 158 -26.67 -0.54 14.37
CA LEU A 158 -27.06 -0.52 12.98
C LEU A 158 -27.41 -1.96 12.54
N GLU A 159 -28.62 -2.17 12.04
CA GLU A 159 -29.04 -3.46 11.46
C GLU A 159 -28.42 -3.65 10.07
N ASP A 160 -28.40 -2.58 9.28
CA ASP A 160 -27.82 -2.53 7.95
C ASP A 160 -27.04 -1.23 7.74
N TYR A 161 -26.00 -1.31 6.89
CA TYR A 161 -25.24 -0.14 6.47
C TYR A 161 -24.73 -0.30 5.04
N THR A 162 -25.12 0.62 4.16
CA THR A 162 -24.58 0.70 2.81
C THR A 162 -23.27 1.47 2.85
N LEU A 163 -22.16 0.82 2.47
CA LEU A 163 -20.87 1.50 2.41
C LEU A 163 -20.92 2.65 1.41
N SER A 164 -20.31 3.78 1.76
CA SER A 164 -20.21 4.98 0.93
C SER A 164 -18.89 5.05 0.15
N VAL A 165 -18.81 5.90 -0.87
CA VAL A 165 -17.54 6.20 -1.56
C VAL A 165 -16.53 6.80 -0.58
N GLY A 166 -16.96 7.60 0.40
CA GLY A 166 -16.10 8.12 1.46
C GLY A 166 -15.47 7.04 2.33
N ASP A 167 -16.23 6.00 2.66
CA ASP A 167 -15.72 4.80 3.36
C ASP A 167 -14.62 4.11 2.55
N MET A 168 -14.83 3.96 1.24
CA MET A 168 -13.83 3.37 0.33
C MET A 168 -12.56 4.23 0.28
N CYS A 169 -12.71 5.55 0.16
CA CYS A 169 -11.59 6.50 0.14
C CYS A 169 -10.79 6.46 1.45
N PHE A 170 -11.46 6.36 2.59
CA PHE A 170 -10.81 6.23 3.90
C PHE A 170 -9.91 5.00 3.99
N THR A 171 -10.39 3.84 3.56
CA THR A 171 -9.58 2.62 3.51
C THR A 171 -8.41 2.75 2.54
N LEU A 172 -8.63 3.27 1.33
CA LEU A 172 -7.57 3.47 0.33
C LEU A 172 -6.47 4.41 0.84
N ILE A 173 -6.83 5.48 1.57
CA ILE A 173 -5.86 6.36 2.22
C ILE A 173 -5.04 5.56 3.24
N GLY A 174 -5.67 4.73 4.07
CA GLY A 174 -4.97 3.84 5.00
C GLY A 174 -3.98 2.92 4.28
N MET A 175 -4.42 2.31 3.18
CA MET A 175 -3.58 1.44 2.35
C MET A 175 -2.38 2.19 1.77
N ILE A 176 -2.53 3.39 1.23
CA ILE A 176 -1.41 4.17 0.68
C ILE A 176 -0.46 4.61 1.80
N THR A 177 -1.01 5.00 2.94
CA THR A 177 -0.27 5.65 4.03
C THR A 177 0.27 4.72 5.11
N ASN A 178 0.08 3.40 4.94
CA ASN A 178 0.46 2.39 5.91
C ASN A 178 -0.22 2.62 7.28
N ARG A 179 -1.54 2.84 7.25
CA ARG A 179 -2.39 2.99 8.42
C ARG A 179 -3.59 2.07 8.34
N SER A 180 -4.02 1.61 9.51
CA SER A 180 -5.15 0.70 9.68
C SER A 180 -6.48 1.48 9.67
N TYR A 181 -6.76 2.19 8.58
CA TYR A 181 -8.04 2.87 8.37
C TYR A 181 -9.04 1.85 7.85
N TYR A 182 -9.75 1.21 8.77
CA TYR A 182 -10.74 0.18 8.45
C TYR A 182 -12.13 0.73 8.66
N VAL A 183 -13.01 0.52 7.68
CA VAL A 183 -14.41 0.87 7.84
C VAL A 183 -15.10 -0.13 8.75
N LEU A 184 -14.82 -1.43 8.59
CA LEU A 184 -15.41 -2.50 9.39
C LEU A 184 -14.30 -3.34 10.04
N VAL A 185 -14.37 -3.52 11.36
CA VAL A 185 -13.54 -4.49 12.09
C VAL A 185 -14.47 -5.47 12.80
N ASP A 186 -14.35 -6.76 12.50
CA ASP A 186 -15.10 -7.83 13.15
C ASP A 186 -14.19 -8.56 14.14
N GLU A 187 -14.41 -8.30 15.43
CA GLU A 187 -13.90 -9.13 16.52
C GLU A 187 -15.06 -9.51 17.46
N PHE A 188 -16.06 -10.21 16.93
CA PHE A 188 -17.32 -10.67 17.57
C PHE A 188 -18.49 -9.69 17.50
N ASP A 189 -18.22 -8.39 17.67
CA ASP A 189 -19.14 -7.31 17.33
C ASP A 189 -18.48 -6.38 16.30
N ALA A 190 -19.25 -5.92 15.32
CA ALA A 190 -18.73 -5.07 14.26
C ALA A 190 -18.51 -3.63 14.75
N GLN A 191 -17.29 -3.15 14.54
CA GLN A 191 -16.92 -1.75 14.72
C GLN A 191 -16.96 -1.03 13.37
N LEU A 192 -17.88 -0.08 13.21
CA LEU A 192 -18.03 0.74 12.00
C LEU A 192 -17.32 2.10 12.18
N SER A 193 -16.16 2.27 11.55
CA SER A 193 -15.41 3.55 11.53
C SER A 193 -15.60 4.25 10.19
N SER A 194 -16.77 4.88 10.03
CA SER A 194 -17.15 5.55 8.79
C SER A 194 -16.90 7.08 8.86
N PRO A 195 -16.10 7.68 7.95
CA PRO A 195 -15.96 9.14 7.88
C PRO A 195 -17.26 9.87 7.47
N THR A 196 -18.21 9.20 6.81
CA THR A 196 -19.49 9.81 6.44
C THR A 196 -20.51 9.78 7.58
N GLN A 197 -20.34 8.85 8.53
CA GLN A 197 -21.14 8.81 9.77
C GLN A 197 -20.47 9.52 10.96
N SER A 198 -19.17 9.84 10.85
CA SER A 198 -18.37 10.40 11.94
C SER A 198 -17.49 11.55 11.46
N GLU A 199 -17.98 12.78 11.64
CA GLU A 199 -17.23 14.02 11.37
C GLU A 199 -15.84 14.05 12.06
N PRO A 200 -15.68 13.56 13.31
CA PRO A 200 -14.36 13.47 13.94
C PRO A 200 -13.36 12.62 13.14
N ILE A 201 -13.80 11.49 12.55
CA ILE A 201 -12.91 10.62 11.75
C ILE A 201 -12.44 11.37 10.51
N ALA A 202 -13.37 11.95 9.74
CA ALA A 202 -13.03 12.70 8.54
C ALA A 202 -12.08 13.86 8.87
N THR A 203 -12.37 14.60 9.95
CA THR A 203 -11.54 15.71 10.45
C THR A 203 -10.15 15.23 10.84
N GLY A 204 -10.02 14.17 11.62
CA GLY A 204 -8.73 13.64 12.06
C GLY A 204 -7.84 13.23 10.89
N VAL A 205 -8.39 12.55 9.88
CA VAL A 205 -7.65 12.16 8.68
C VAL A 205 -7.22 13.40 7.88
N MET A 206 -8.11 14.38 7.72
CA MET A 206 -7.81 15.64 7.02
C MET A 206 -6.77 16.49 7.75
N VAL A 207 -6.80 16.56 9.08
CA VAL A 207 -5.80 17.28 9.88
C VAL A 207 -4.42 16.61 9.75
N LYS A 208 -4.39 15.27 9.71
CA LYS A 208 -3.14 14.51 9.58
C LYS A 208 -2.40 14.79 8.28
N TRP A 209 -3.13 14.68 7.17
CA TRP A 209 -2.56 14.68 5.82
C TRP A 209 -2.65 16.04 5.13
N GLY A 210 -3.53 16.92 5.60
CA GLY A 210 -3.87 18.15 4.89
C GLY A 210 -4.69 17.88 3.63
N PRO A 211 -5.12 18.93 2.90
CA PRO A 211 -5.92 18.77 1.67
C PRO A 211 -5.11 18.34 0.45
N ALA A 212 -3.79 18.53 0.47
CA ALA A 212 -2.89 18.19 -0.62
C ALA A 212 -1.54 17.75 -0.03
N PRO A 213 -1.44 16.52 0.50
CA PRO A 213 -0.20 16.03 1.08
C PRO A 213 0.90 16.00 0.02
N GLU A 214 2.08 16.51 0.37
CA GLU A 214 3.24 16.42 -0.50
C GLU A 214 3.78 14.97 -0.47
N PRO A 215 4.30 14.44 -1.59
CA PRO A 215 4.91 13.10 -1.61
C PRO A 215 6.00 12.91 -0.53
N LEU A 216 6.67 13.99 -0.15
CA LEU A 216 7.67 13.99 0.92
C LEU A 216 7.08 13.64 2.30
N ASP A 217 5.85 14.09 2.60
CA ASP A 217 5.20 13.80 3.88
C ASP A 217 4.92 12.31 4.02
N LEU A 218 4.41 11.68 2.95
CA LEU A 218 4.22 10.24 2.89
C LEU A 218 5.55 9.48 3.00
N TYR A 219 6.59 9.94 2.30
CA TYR A 219 7.92 9.33 2.39
C TYR A 219 8.47 9.34 3.82
N GLU A 220 8.45 10.49 4.51
CA GLU A 220 8.96 10.59 5.88
C GLU A 220 8.13 9.77 6.86
N GLN A 221 6.80 9.69 6.66
CA GLN A 221 5.93 8.83 7.44
C GLN A 221 6.33 7.35 7.30
N LEU A 222 6.42 6.85 6.06
CA LEU A 222 6.79 5.45 5.79
C LEU A 222 8.22 5.12 6.23
N LYS A 223 9.17 6.03 6.02
CA LYS A 223 10.54 5.90 6.53
C LYS A 223 10.54 5.75 8.04
N SER A 224 9.78 6.59 8.74
CA SER A 224 9.68 6.50 10.19
C SER A 224 9.01 5.20 10.65
N ASP A 225 8.02 4.68 9.89
CA ASP A 225 7.39 3.37 10.16
C ASP A 225 8.41 2.22 10.00
N LEU A 226 9.22 2.28 8.95
CA LEU A 226 10.29 1.33 8.69
C LEU A 226 11.35 1.34 9.81
N GLU A 227 11.78 2.54 10.23
CA GLU A 227 12.83 2.75 11.23
C GLU A 227 12.39 2.39 12.64
N SER A 228 11.11 2.58 12.98
CA SER A 228 10.54 2.16 14.27
C SER A 228 10.76 0.67 14.54
N GLY A 229 10.76 -0.13 13.47
CA GLY A 229 10.90 -1.56 13.53
C GLY A 229 9.71 -2.30 14.15
N ASP A 230 8.59 -1.61 14.39
CA ASP A 230 7.34 -2.23 14.83
C ASP A 230 6.91 -3.26 13.77
N PRO A 231 6.74 -4.55 14.13
CA PRO A 231 6.35 -5.59 13.18
C PRO A 231 4.99 -5.34 12.52
N ARG A 232 4.15 -4.46 13.09
CA ARG A 232 2.87 -4.05 12.50
C ARG A 232 3.04 -3.13 11.29
N PHE A 233 4.08 -2.30 11.27
CA PHE A 233 4.25 -1.25 10.25
C PHE A 233 5.47 -1.48 9.35
N SER A 234 6.55 -2.02 9.88
CA SER A 234 7.87 -2.04 9.24
C SER A 234 7.91 -2.83 7.92
N PRO A 235 7.34 -4.06 7.81
CA PRO A 235 7.30 -4.78 6.53
C PRO A 235 6.48 -4.04 5.47
N SER A 236 5.25 -3.65 5.81
CA SER A 236 4.32 -2.94 4.94
C SER A 236 4.84 -1.56 4.49
N ALA A 237 5.61 -0.87 5.34
CA ALA A 237 6.32 0.35 4.99
C ALA A 237 7.44 0.11 3.98
N ALA A 238 8.19 -0.99 4.11
CA ALA A 238 9.25 -1.35 3.16
C ALA A 238 8.69 -1.56 1.75
N THR A 239 7.57 -2.29 1.63
CA THR A 239 6.86 -2.48 0.36
C THR A 239 6.51 -1.16 -0.31
N ARG A 240 5.82 -0.27 0.42
CA ARG A 240 5.37 1.03 -0.09
C ARG A 240 6.52 1.96 -0.44
N LEU A 241 7.59 1.95 0.35
CA LEU A 241 8.81 2.72 0.09
C LEU A 241 9.49 2.28 -1.21
N LEU A 242 9.60 0.98 -1.45
CA LEU A 242 10.18 0.46 -2.70
C LEU A 242 9.29 0.76 -3.90
N TYR A 243 7.97 0.77 -3.69
CA TYR A 243 7.00 0.97 -4.76
C TYR A 243 6.83 2.45 -5.16
N TYR A 244 6.52 3.33 -4.21
CA TYR A 244 6.25 4.75 -4.49
C TYR A 244 7.52 5.60 -4.62
N PHE A 245 8.63 5.18 -4.01
CA PHE A 245 9.88 5.96 -3.96
C PHE A 245 11.10 5.12 -4.39
N PRO A 246 11.05 4.46 -5.56
CA PRO A 246 12.12 3.58 -6.01
C PRO A 246 13.45 4.33 -6.16
N GLY A 247 14.55 3.68 -5.78
CA GLY A 247 15.90 4.24 -5.86
C GLY A 247 16.27 5.16 -4.70
N ILE A 248 15.33 5.92 -4.15
CA ILE A 248 15.54 6.77 -2.95
C ILE A 248 15.51 5.92 -1.68
N SER A 249 14.59 4.97 -1.59
CA SER A 249 14.33 4.19 -0.39
C SER A 249 15.18 2.91 -0.24
N ASP A 250 15.86 2.47 -1.31
CA ASP A 250 16.62 1.21 -1.35
C ASP A 250 17.55 1.03 -0.15
N GLN A 251 18.35 2.06 0.16
CA GLN A 251 19.36 1.97 1.20
C GLN A 251 18.73 1.85 2.59
N LEU A 252 17.56 2.46 2.81
CA LEU A 252 16.82 2.34 4.06
C LEU A 252 16.32 0.90 4.24
N VAL A 253 15.73 0.33 3.20
CA VAL A 253 15.21 -1.04 3.19
C VAL A 253 16.35 -2.06 3.37
N ILE A 254 17.45 -1.89 2.65
CA ILE A 254 18.66 -2.73 2.80
C ILE A 254 19.24 -2.61 4.21
N ALA A 255 19.32 -1.40 4.77
CA ALA A 255 19.83 -1.19 6.12
C ALA A 255 18.93 -1.87 7.17
N ARG A 256 17.61 -1.82 6.99
CA ARG A 256 16.66 -2.52 7.88
C ARG A 256 16.80 -4.04 7.76
N LEU A 257 16.92 -4.59 6.55
CA LEU A 257 17.23 -6.00 6.34
C LEU A 257 18.50 -6.39 7.09
N GLY A 258 19.58 -5.62 6.95
CA GLY A 258 20.84 -5.87 7.67
C GLY A 258 20.67 -5.91 9.19
N LYS A 259 19.86 -5.01 9.76
CA LYS A 259 19.52 -5.02 11.20
C LYS A 259 18.74 -6.28 11.61
N LEU A 260 17.74 -6.67 10.83
CA LEU A 260 16.93 -7.86 11.10
C LEU A 260 17.79 -9.13 11.02
N LEU A 261 18.71 -9.21 10.07
CA LEU A 261 19.65 -10.33 9.96
C LEU A 261 20.56 -10.45 11.18
N ALA A 262 21.12 -9.32 11.64
CA ALA A 262 21.99 -9.30 12.81
C ALA A 262 21.24 -9.63 14.12
N ALA A 263 19.95 -9.29 14.19
CA ALA A 263 19.10 -9.50 15.38
C ALA A 263 18.26 -10.79 15.32
N HIS A 264 18.37 -11.59 14.24
CA HIS A 264 17.50 -12.73 14.02
C HIS A 264 17.67 -13.80 15.10
N GLN A 265 16.53 -14.33 15.56
CA GLN A 265 16.48 -15.42 16.53
C GLN A 265 15.54 -16.51 15.98
N PRO A 266 15.85 -17.80 16.15
CA PRO A 266 14.96 -18.88 15.78
C PRO A 266 13.56 -18.70 16.41
N GLY A 267 12.51 -18.84 15.59
CA GLY A 267 11.12 -18.66 16.01
C GLY A 267 10.60 -17.21 15.95
N ASN A 268 11.43 -16.23 15.57
CA ASN A 268 10.96 -14.87 15.29
C ASN A 268 10.63 -14.72 13.79
N ASP A 269 9.36 -14.49 13.48
CA ASP A 269 8.89 -14.32 12.09
C ASP A 269 9.19 -12.95 11.49
N SER A 270 9.75 -12.00 12.25
CA SER A 270 10.02 -10.63 11.77
C SER A 270 10.90 -10.61 10.50
N LEU A 271 11.92 -11.48 10.44
CA LEU A 271 12.77 -11.59 9.25
C LEU A 271 12.00 -12.20 8.06
N ALA A 272 11.20 -13.24 8.30
CA ALA A 272 10.43 -13.89 7.24
C ALA A 272 9.39 -12.93 6.63
N ASN A 273 8.61 -12.26 7.48
CA ASN A 273 7.61 -11.27 7.05
C ASN A 273 8.27 -10.11 6.29
N TYR A 274 9.45 -9.67 6.74
CA TYR A 274 10.18 -8.61 6.05
C TYR A 274 10.74 -9.05 4.69
N LEU A 275 11.29 -10.27 4.60
CA LEU A 275 11.78 -10.83 3.33
C LEU A 275 10.64 -11.00 2.33
N GLU A 276 9.47 -11.47 2.78
CA GLU A 276 8.27 -11.60 1.97
C GLU A 276 7.84 -10.24 1.39
N ALA A 277 7.74 -9.22 2.25
CA ALA A 277 7.34 -7.86 1.89
C ALA A 277 8.20 -7.18 0.81
N ILE A 278 9.45 -7.62 0.63
CA ILE A 278 10.41 -7.04 -0.33
C ILE A 278 10.74 -7.98 -1.49
N SER A 279 10.19 -9.20 -1.51
CA SER A 279 10.58 -10.26 -2.43
C SER A 279 10.17 -10.02 -3.88
N TRP A 280 9.06 -9.33 -4.09
CA TRP A 280 8.53 -8.96 -5.40
C TRP A 280 9.38 -7.89 -6.12
N SER A 281 10.19 -7.12 -5.38
CA SER A 281 10.90 -5.97 -5.94
C SER A 281 12.02 -6.40 -6.89
N SER A 282 11.93 -6.04 -8.16
CA SER A 282 12.96 -6.33 -9.17
C SER A 282 14.23 -5.47 -9.04
N HIS A 283 14.33 -4.62 -8.00
CA HIS A 283 15.39 -3.63 -7.91
C HIS A 283 16.79 -4.28 -7.81
N PRO A 284 17.74 -4.02 -8.75
CA PRO A 284 18.99 -4.78 -8.83
C PRO A 284 19.85 -4.74 -7.56
N ARG A 285 19.87 -3.60 -6.87
CA ARG A 285 20.65 -3.44 -5.62
C ARG A 285 20.10 -4.31 -4.50
N LEU A 286 18.78 -4.30 -4.33
CA LEU A 286 18.09 -5.11 -3.34
C LEU A 286 18.29 -6.59 -3.63
N MET A 287 18.07 -7.00 -4.89
CA MET A 287 18.23 -8.39 -5.31
C MET A 287 19.67 -8.90 -5.17
N SER A 288 20.67 -8.07 -5.48
CA SER A 288 22.08 -8.43 -5.26
C SER A 288 22.41 -8.61 -3.76
N THR A 289 21.79 -7.81 -2.90
CA THR A 289 21.94 -7.89 -1.44
C THR A 289 21.28 -9.16 -0.90
N LEU A 290 20.06 -9.44 -1.34
CA LEU A 290 19.32 -10.65 -0.99
C LEU A 290 20.08 -11.90 -1.44
N ARG A 291 20.55 -11.95 -2.69
CA ARG A 291 21.37 -13.07 -3.19
C ARG A 291 22.63 -13.28 -2.35
N ARG A 292 23.36 -12.21 -2.03
CA ARG A 292 24.55 -12.29 -1.17
C ARG A 292 24.18 -12.85 0.20
N PHE A 293 23.10 -12.37 0.79
CA PHE A 293 22.58 -12.89 2.06
C PHE A 293 22.32 -14.40 1.97
N LEU A 294 21.54 -14.86 0.99
CA LEU A 294 21.22 -16.28 0.81
C LEU A 294 22.46 -17.17 0.64
N GLN A 295 23.51 -16.66 0.01
CA GLN A 295 24.77 -17.37 -0.15
C GLN A 295 25.58 -17.46 1.15
N THR A 296 25.38 -16.53 2.08
CA THR A 296 26.11 -16.46 3.36
C THR A 296 25.31 -16.93 4.56
N ALA A 297 23.99 -17.13 4.42
CA ALA A 297 23.11 -17.59 5.48
C ALA A 297 23.50 -19.01 5.90
N THR A 298 23.98 -19.16 7.13
CA THR A 298 24.36 -20.45 7.72
C THR A 298 23.36 -20.91 8.77
N ASP A 299 22.51 -20.01 9.27
CA ASP A 299 21.44 -20.31 10.21
C ASP A 299 20.27 -21.02 9.48
N PRO A 300 19.91 -22.26 9.88
CA PRO A 300 18.78 -22.97 9.28
C PRO A 300 17.46 -22.20 9.30
N SER A 301 17.24 -21.35 10.30
CA SER A 301 16.02 -20.55 10.40
C SER A 301 16.00 -19.37 9.41
N GLN A 302 17.15 -18.76 9.14
CA GLN A 302 17.31 -17.76 8.08
C GLN A 302 17.10 -18.37 6.70
N ILE A 303 17.66 -19.57 6.48
CA ILE A 303 17.48 -20.34 5.24
C ILE A 303 16.01 -20.71 5.06
N ALA A 304 15.32 -21.14 6.13
CA ALA A 304 13.90 -21.49 6.07
C ALA A 304 13.01 -20.28 5.76
N ALA A 305 13.29 -19.12 6.37
CA ALA A 305 12.60 -17.86 6.09
C ALA A 305 12.75 -17.48 4.62
N ALA A 306 13.98 -17.51 4.10
CA ALA A 306 14.25 -17.27 2.69
C ALA A 306 13.59 -18.30 1.75
N ALA A 307 13.68 -19.58 2.08
CA ALA A 307 13.10 -20.65 1.27
C ALA A 307 11.57 -20.57 1.20
N ARG A 308 10.90 -20.00 2.21
CA ARG A 308 9.46 -19.73 2.17
C ARG A 308 9.12 -18.74 1.07
N VAL A 309 9.93 -17.69 0.94
CA VAL A 309 9.76 -16.61 -0.02
C VAL A 309 10.10 -17.06 -1.45
N TYR A 310 11.19 -17.81 -1.64
CA TYR A 310 11.67 -18.20 -2.98
C TYR A 310 11.18 -19.57 -3.48
N ARG A 311 10.19 -20.19 -2.84
CA ARG A 311 9.53 -21.39 -3.38
C ARG A 311 8.60 -21.08 -4.56
N THR A 312 8.16 -19.84 -4.68
CA THR A 312 7.15 -19.37 -5.66
C THR A 312 7.76 -18.49 -6.76
N THR A 313 9.05 -18.18 -6.68
CA THR A 313 9.81 -17.38 -7.66
C THR A 313 10.99 -18.23 -8.20
N PRO A 314 11.45 -18.03 -9.44
CA PRO A 314 12.62 -18.74 -9.97
C PRO A 314 13.83 -18.58 -9.03
N ASP A 315 14.61 -19.65 -8.81
CA ASP A 315 15.72 -19.67 -7.84
C ASP A 315 16.64 -18.46 -8.05
N PRO A 316 16.76 -17.54 -7.07
CA PRO A 316 17.61 -16.36 -7.21
C PRO A 316 19.10 -16.71 -7.34
N ARG A 317 19.50 -17.97 -7.10
CA ARG A 317 20.87 -18.47 -7.31
C ARG A 317 21.21 -18.71 -8.78
N GLY A 318 20.22 -18.76 -9.67
CA GLY A 318 20.37 -19.16 -11.07
C GLY A 318 20.19 -20.66 -11.24
#